data_AF-A0A7J9RNH2-F1
#
_entry.id   AF-A0A7J9RNH2-F1
#
_cell.length_a   1.000
_cell.length_b   1.000
_cell.length_c   1.000
_cell.angle_alpha   90.00
_cell.angle_beta   90.00
_cell.angle_gamma   90.00
#
_symmetry.space_group_name_H-M   'P 1'
#
loop_
_entity.id
_entity.type
_entity.pdbx_description
1 polymer ?
#
loop_
_entity_poly.entity_id
_entity_poly.type
_entity_poly.pdbx_seq_one_letter_code
_entity_poly.pdbx_strand_id
1 'polypeptide(L)'
;METTEKIVESYCRYVKGWFTIPNIKCSGQYEIDLLALDSSSNTSIKRYHVECGVSISGAYSKLTGKEFSQERLKKRVERAGQRRTIGYFIQRKFGPKEVLSELEKYGFKRGNYTKVIVTWGWTAEAKEEADREDIILWDFRDILKKIAESCHGKKTYFTDDTLRTIQLFVRAG
;
A
#
# COMPACT_ATOMS: atom_id res chain seq x y z
N MET A 1 -7.68 -8.50 -5.70
CA MET A 1 -7.32 -7.74 -4.49
C MET A 1 -7.09 -8.71 -3.34
N GLU A 2 -5.87 -8.73 -2.85
CA GLU A 2 -5.42 -9.55 -1.71
C GLU A 2 -6.01 -9.05 -0.38
N THR A 3 -6.00 -9.89 0.66
CA THR A 3 -6.54 -9.52 1.99
C THR A 3 -5.84 -8.30 2.58
N THR A 4 -4.53 -8.16 2.38
CA THR A 4 -3.76 -7.00 2.89
C THR A 4 -4.17 -5.71 2.20
N GLU A 5 -4.44 -5.76 0.89
CA GLU A 5 -4.92 -4.61 0.11
C GLU A 5 -6.33 -4.18 0.56
N LYS A 6 -7.22 -5.16 0.82
CA LYS A 6 -8.55 -4.89 1.41
C LYS A 6 -8.45 -4.18 2.76
N ILE A 7 -7.53 -4.62 3.64
CA ILE A 7 -7.32 -3.98 4.94
C ILE A 7 -6.84 -2.53 4.77
N VAL A 8 -5.91 -2.29 3.85
CA VAL A 8 -5.42 -0.92 3.55
C VAL A 8 -6.54 -0.06 2.95
N GLU A 9 -7.35 -0.60 2.06
CA GLU A 9 -8.53 0.10 1.53
C GLU A 9 -9.49 0.49 2.65
N SER A 10 -9.87 -0.47 3.52
CA SER A 10 -10.76 -0.22 4.65
C SER A 10 -10.18 0.84 5.61
N TYR A 11 -8.87 0.83 5.85
CA TYR A 11 -8.20 1.90 6.60
C TYR A 11 -8.36 3.27 5.94
N CYS A 12 -8.07 3.37 4.64
CA CYS A 12 -8.23 4.61 3.88
C CYS A 12 -9.69 5.10 3.95
N ARG A 13 -10.68 4.24 3.74
CA ARG A 13 -12.09 4.64 3.70
C ARG A 13 -12.65 5.03 5.06
N TYR A 14 -12.44 4.18 6.08
CA TYR A 14 -13.19 4.28 7.33
C TYR A 14 -12.42 4.91 8.48
N VAL A 15 -11.08 4.85 8.45
CA VAL A 15 -10.23 5.53 9.44
C VAL A 15 -9.80 6.89 8.92
N LYS A 16 -9.39 6.98 7.65
CA LYS A 16 -8.91 8.23 7.05
C LYS A 16 -10.02 9.06 6.39
N GLY A 17 -11.17 8.47 6.07
CA GLY A 17 -12.26 9.16 5.38
C GLY A 17 -11.96 9.45 3.91
N TRP A 18 -11.05 8.69 3.29
CA TRP A 18 -10.60 8.89 1.92
C TRP A 18 -11.44 8.12 0.91
N PHE A 19 -11.56 8.65 -0.30
CA PHE A 19 -12.13 7.92 -1.43
C PHE A 19 -11.07 6.99 -2.03
N THR A 20 -11.47 5.82 -2.49
CA THR A 20 -10.55 4.79 -3.00
C THR A 20 -11.01 4.18 -4.31
N ILE A 21 -10.05 3.76 -5.14
CA ILE A 21 -10.24 2.90 -6.29
C ILE A 21 -9.19 1.79 -6.20
N PRO A 22 -9.57 0.57 -5.79
CA PRO A 22 -8.65 -0.56 -5.67
C PRO A 22 -8.46 -1.34 -6.98
N ASN A 23 -7.39 -2.15 -7.02
CA ASN A 23 -7.17 -3.23 -8.00
C ASN A 23 -7.32 -2.78 -9.47
N ILE A 24 -6.62 -1.71 -9.82
CA ILE A 24 -6.65 -1.15 -11.17
C ILE A 24 -5.67 -1.93 -12.05
N LYS A 25 -6.19 -2.54 -13.10
CA LYS A 25 -5.41 -3.29 -14.08
C LYS A 25 -4.79 -2.33 -15.09
N CYS A 26 -3.48 -2.45 -15.29
CA CYS A 26 -2.77 -1.74 -16.34
C CYS A 26 -2.56 -2.68 -17.54
N SER A 27 -2.09 -2.13 -18.66
CA SER A 27 -1.65 -2.97 -19.78
C SER A 27 -0.51 -3.91 -19.37
N GLY A 28 -0.49 -5.11 -19.95
CA GLY A 28 0.51 -6.14 -19.60
C GLY A 28 0.22 -6.84 -18.27
N GLN A 29 1.27 -7.14 -17.51
CA GLN A 29 1.20 -7.83 -16.20
C GLN A 29 1.37 -6.87 -15.01
N TYR A 30 0.97 -5.60 -15.18
CA TYR A 30 1.06 -4.59 -14.13
C TYR A 30 -0.31 -4.30 -13.53
N GLU A 31 -0.29 -3.87 -12.27
CA GLU A 31 -1.46 -3.45 -11.54
C GLU A 31 -1.07 -2.40 -10.50
N ILE A 32 -2.01 -1.50 -10.25
CA ILE A 32 -1.97 -0.55 -9.15
C ILE A 32 -2.88 -1.10 -8.06
N ASP A 33 -2.34 -1.32 -6.87
CA ASP A 33 -3.09 -1.95 -5.79
C ASP A 33 -4.23 -1.04 -5.31
N LEU A 34 -3.95 0.26 -5.09
CA LEU A 34 -4.91 1.21 -4.59
C LEU A 34 -4.58 2.66 -4.99
N LEU A 35 -5.56 3.37 -5.54
CA LEU A 35 -5.58 4.83 -5.60
C LEU A 35 -6.46 5.37 -4.48
N ALA A 36 -6.00 6.42 -3.80
CA ALA A 36 -6.77 7.09 -2.77
C ALA A 36 -6.75 8.62 -2.93
N LEU A 37 -7.85 9.25 -2.55
CA LEU A 37 -8.05 10.69 -2.57
C LEU A 37 -8.45 11.20 -1.19
N ASP A 38 -7.69 12.16 -0.69
CA ASP A 38 -8.04 12.93 0.50
C ASP A 38 -8.61 14.29 0.07
N SER A 39 -9.91 14.45 0.32
CA SER A 39 -10.66 15.68 0.05
C SER A 39 -11.00 16.46 1.32
N SER A 40 -10.30 16.20 2.44
CA SER A 40 -10.54 16.92 3.70
C SER A 40 -10.21 18.42 3.62
N SER A 41 -9.39 18.83 2.64
CA SER A 41 -9.11 20.23 2.36
C SER A 41 -10.09 20.79 1.32
N ASN A 42 -10.71 21.92 1.65
CA ASN A 42 -11.60 22.64 0.74
C ASN A 42 -10.88 23.30 -0.45
N THR A 43 -9.55 23.34 -0.45
CA THR A 43 -8.75 24.06 -1.45
C THR A 43 -7.91 23.13 -2.33
N SER A 44 -7.72 21.87 -1.93
CA SER A 44 -6.91 20.92 -2.70
C SER A 44 -7.26 19.46 -2.41
N ILE A 45 -7.25 18.63 -3.45
CA ILE A 45 -7.37 17.18 -3.32
C ILE A 45 -5.96 16.59 -3.28
N LYS A 46 -5.62 15.88 -2.21
CA LYS A 46 -4.37 15.10 -2.17
C LYS A 46 -4.62 13.73 -2.75
N ARG A 47 -3.64 13.24 -3.52
CA ARG A 47 -3.74 11.99 -4.28
C ARG A 47 -2.64 11.04 -3.82
N TYR A 48 -2.99 9.77 -3.65
CA TYR A 48 -2.07 8.74 -3.17
C TYR A 48 -2.12 7.53 -4.09
N HIS A 49 -0.95 7.14 -4.62
CA HIS A 49 -0.75 5.85 -5.28
C HIS A 49 -0.12 4.91 -4.25
N VAL A 50 -0.91 3.96 -3.78
CA VAL A 50 -0.56 3.07 -2.67
C VAL A 50 -0.30 1.67 -3.21
N GLU A 51 0.84 1.09 -2.82
CA GLU A 51 1.25 -0.27 -3.18
C GLU A 51 1.52 -1.10 -1.94
N CYS A 52 1.00 -2.32 -1.90
CA CYS A 52 1.08 -3.23 -0.78
C CYS A 52 2.21 -4.23 -0.97
N GLY A 53 3.13 -4.25 -0.02
CA GLY A 53 4.17 -5.24 0.11
C GLY A 53 4.17 -5.81 1.51
N VAL A 54 3.25 -6.72 1.81
CA VAL A 54 3.19 -7.38 3.12
C VAL A 54 3.46 -8.87 2.93
N SER A 55 4.38 -9.41 3.72
CA SER A 55 4.66 -10.85 3.76
C SER A 55 4.54 -11.36 5.20
N ILE A 56 3.82 -12.47 5.35
CA ILE A 56 3.72 -13.19 6.63
C ILE A 56 4.98 -14.03 6.93
N SER A 57 5.85 -14.23 5.95
CA SER A 57 7.12 -14.94 6.16
C SER A 57 8.11 -14.05 6.92
N GLY A 58 8.59 -14.52 8.07
CA GLY A 58 9.52 -13.76 8.91
C GLY A 58 10.79 -13.31 8.19
N ALA A 59 11.34 -14.13 7.29
CA ALA A 59 12.55 -13.82 6.52
C ALA A 59 12.36 -12.69 5.49
N TYR A 60 11.11 -12.40 5.12
CA TYR A 60 10.74 -11.46 4.06
C TYR A 60 9.74 -10.41 4.54
N SER A 61 9.52 -10.27 5.85
CA SER A 61 8.49 -9.37 6.38
C SER A 61 8.82 -7.90 6.10
N LYS A 62 10.08 -7.51 6.28
CA LYS A 62 10.52 -6.12 6.13
C LYS A 62 10.85 -5.74 4.68
N LEU A 63 10.61 -4.47 4.34
CA LEU A 63 11.17 -3.83 3.15
C LEU A 63 12.66 -3.58 3.37
N THR A 64 13.48 -3.82 2.35
CA THR A 64 14.94 -3.74 2.44
C THR A 64 15.53 -2.80 1.38
N GLY A 65 16.66 -2.17 1.71
CA GLY A 65 17.47 -1.40 0.76
C GLY A 65 18.42 -2.25 -0.09
N LYS A 66 18.27 -3.58 -0.09
CA LYS A 66 19.08 -4.48 -0.91
C LYS A 66 18.84 -4.18 -2.39
N GLU A 67 19.88 -4.37 -3.20
CA GLU A 67 19.80 -4.16 -4.63
C GLU A 67 18.70 -5.00 -5.27
N PHE A 68 17.85 -4.31 -6.05
CA PHE A 68 16.85 -4.95 -6.89
C PHE A 68 17.47 -5.36 -8.22
N SER A 69 17.21 -6.59 -8.66
CA SER A 69 17.64 -7.10 -9.96
C SER A 69 16.49 -7.82 -10.66
N GLN A 70 16.21 -7.41 -11.90
CA GLN A 70 15.20 -8.06 -12.73
C GLN A 70 15.57 -9.51 -13.08
N GLU A 71 16.85 -9.81 -13.24
CA GLU A 71 17.32 -11.18 -13.52
C GLU A 71 17.07 -12.09 -12.32
N ARG A 72 17.38 -11.60 -11.11
CA ARG A 72 17.12 -12.32 -9.86
C ARG A 72 15.63 -12.48 -9.60
N LEU A 73 14.80 -11.51 -9.99
CA LEU A 73 13.34 -11.60 -9.89
C LEU A 73 12.75 -12.77 -10.71
N LYS A 74 13.37 -13.11 -11.86
CA LYS A 74 12.97 -14.25 -12.69
C LYS A 74 13.26 -15.60 -12.02
N LYS A 75 14.31 -15.68 -11.20
CA LYS A 75 14.71 -16.88 -10.45
C LYS A 75 13.72 -17.15 -9.31
N ARG A 76 13.04 -18.31 -9.34
CA ARG A 76 11.96 -18.68 -8.40
C ARG A 76 12.35 -18.50 -6.92
N VAL A 77 13.56 -18.94 -6.56
CA VAL A 77 14.06 -18.91 -5.17
C VAL A 77 14.39 -17.51 -4.67
N GLU A 78 14.73 -16.57 -5.57
CA GLU A 78 15.14 -15.21 -5.20
C GLU A 78 13.98 -14.21 -5.32
N ARG A 79 12.93 -14.58 -6.05
CA ARG A 79 11.75 -13.74 -6.33
C ARG A 79 11.14 -13.14 -5.07
N ALA A 80 10.98 -13.94 -4.02
CA ALA A 80 10.40 -13.47 -2.76
C ALA A 80 11.21 -12.31 -2.17
N GLY A 81 12.54 -12.47 -2.04
CA GLY A 81 13.42 -11.43 -1.54
C GLY A 81 13.47 -10.19 -2.44
N GLN A 82 13.46 -10.38 -3.76
CA GLN A 82 13.43 -9.28 -4.72
C GLN A 82 12.15 -8.44 -4.61
N ARG A 83 10.99 -9.05 -4.35
CA ARG A 83 9.74 -8.32 -4.11
C ARG A 83 9.71 -7.54 -2.79
N ARG A 84 10.75 -7.66 -1.96
CA ARG A 84 10.91 -6.95 -0.68
C ARG A 84 12.00 -5.89 -0.72
N THR A 85 12.45 -5.50 -1.91
CA THR A 85 13.37 -4.37 -2.04
C THR A 85 12.62 -3.10 -2.40
N ILE A 86 13.12 -1.95 -1.94
CA ILE A 86 12.61 -0.64 -2.36
C ILE A 86 12.70 -0.46 -3.88
N GLY A 87 13.79 -0.93 -4.49
CA GLY A 87 14.00 -0.89 -5.94
C GLY A 87 12.94 -1.66 -6.74
N TYR A 88 12.36 -2.74 -6.19
CA TYR A 88 11.24 -3.41 -6.84
C TYR A 88 10.02 -2.50 -6.96
N PHE A 89 9.64 -1.78 -5.91
CA PHE A 89 8.51 -0.85 -5.96
C PHE A 89 8.77 0.29 -6.94
N ILE A 90 9.95 0.91 -6.87
CA ILE A 90 10.33 1.99 -7.78
C ILE A 90 10.25 1.51 -9.25
N GLN A 91 10.91 0.40 -9.58
CA GLN A 91 11.07 -0.02 -10.97
C GLN A 91 9.88 -0.81 -11.53
N ARG A 92 9.09 -1.48 -10.69
CA ARG A 92 8.02 -2.40 -11.13
C ARG A 92 6.62 -1.96 -10.75
N LYS A 93 6.46 -1.10 -9.75
CA LYS A 93 5.14 -0.67 -9.24
C LYS A 93 4.87 0.81 -9.48
N PHE A 94 5.89 1.68 -9.45
CA PHE A 94 5.71 3.13 -9.68
C PHE A 94 6.21 3.60 -11.05
N GLY A 95 7.35 3.09 -11.51
CA GLY A 95 8.04 3.56 -12.71
C GLY A 95 7.56 3.06 -14.09
N PRO A 96 6.92 1.88 -14.25
CA PRO A 96 6.54 1.39 -15.58
C PRO A 96 5.64 2.37 -16.34
N LYS A 97 5.86 2.52 -17.65
CA LYS A 97 5.08 3.43 -18.51
C LYS A 97 3.60 3.04 -18.54
N GLU A 98 3.32 1.76 -18.46
CA GLU A 98 1.97 1.18 -18.41
C GLU A 98 1.23 1.64 -17.15
N VAL A 99 1.92 1.67 -16.00
CA VAL A 99 1.37 2.19 -14.74
C VAL A 99 1.16 3.69 -14.85
N LEU A 100 2.15 4.44 -15.31
CA LEU A 100 2.05 5.89 -15.46
C LEU A 100 0.91 6.31 -16.41
N SER A 101 0.74 5.60 -17.53
CA SER A 101 -0.35 5.85 -18.47
C SER A 101 -1.71 5.54 -17.86
N GLU A 102 -1.82 4.50 -17.03
CA GLU A 102 -3.07 4.19 -16.33
C GLU A 102 -3.40 5.26 -15.29
N LEU A 103 -2.42 5.69 -14.49
CA LEU A 103 -2.55 6.77 -13.51
C LEU A 103 -3.12 8.07 -14.12
N GLU A 104 -2.63 8.45 -15.29
CA GLU A 104 -3.07 9.68 -15.97
C GLU A 104 -4.57 9.68 -16.28
N LYS A 105 -5.16 8.52 -16.60
CA LYS A 105 -6.62 8.38 -16.85
C LYS A 105 -7.46 8.72 -15.62
N TYR A 106 -6.91 8.53 -14.42
CA TYR A 106 -7.54 8.86 -13.14
C TYR A 106 -7.14 10.26 -12.63
N GLY A 107 -6.41 11.05 -13.44
CA GLY A 107 -5.96 12.39 -13.07
C GLY A 107 -4.73 12.43 -12.14
N PHE A 108 -4.03 11.30 -11.99
CA PHE A 108 -2.75 11.22 -11.28
C PHE A 108 -1.64 11.55 -12.27
N LYS A 109 -1.07 12.75 -12.14
CA LYS A 109 -0.02 13.29 -13.00
C LYS A 109 1.25 13.50 -12.20
N ARG A 110 2.40 13.44 -12.86
CA ARG A 110 3.70 13.67 -12.19
C ARG A 110 3.66 14.96 -11.36
N GLY A 111 4.01 14.86 -10.08
CA GLY A 111 4.04 15.98 -9.14
C GLY A 111 2.72 16.30 -8.44
N ASN A 112 1.60 15.64 -8.76
CA ASN A 112 0.30 15.90 -8.11
C ASN A 112 -0.20 14.78 -7.19
N TYR A 113 0.60 13.73 -7.01
CA TYR A 113 0.29 12.60 -6.15
C TYR A 113 1.52 12.14 -5.38
N THR A 114 1.26 11.47 -4.25
CA THR A 114 2.28 10.89 -3.38
C THR A 114 2.30 9.38 -3.55
N LYS A 115 3.51 8.81 -3.65
CA LYS A 115 3.72 7.37 -3.67
C LYS A 115 3.74 6.84 -2.24
N VAL A 116 3.08 5.73 -1.98
CA VAL A 116 3.03 5.09 -0.67
C VAL A 116 3.33 3.60 -0.80
N ILE A 117 4.23 3.08 0.03
CA ILE A 117 4.44 1.64 0.18
C ILE A 117 3.94 1.21 1.56
N VAL A 118 3.04 0.23 1.59
CA VAL A 118 2.58 -0.41 2.82
C VAL A 118 3.36 -1.69 3.06
N THR A 119 3.98 -1.83 4.22
CA THR A 119 4.86 -2.97 4.53
C THR A 119 4.87 -3.35 6.02
N TRP A 120 5.31 -4.57 6.34
CA TRP A 120 5.51 -5.03 7.73
C TRP A 120 6.86 -4.54 8.29
N GLY A 121 7.03 -3.21 8.35
CA GLY A 121 8.28 -2.54 8.69
C GLY A 121 9.33 -2.53 7.57
N TRP A 122 10.48 -1.94 7.85
CA TRP A 122 11.57 -1.70 6.90
C TRP A 122 12.94 -1.64 7.59
N THR A 123 14.02 -1.73 6.81
CA THR A 123 15.40 -1.44 7.27
C THR A 123 15.71 0.06 7.17
N ALA A 124 16.80 0.52 7.81
CA ALA A 124 17.19 1.92 7.77
C ALA A 124 17.52 2.38 6.34
N GLU A 125 18.25 1.54 5.60
CA GLU A 125 18.65 1.82 4.21
C GLU A 125 17.42 1.91 3.29
N ALA A 126 16.40 1.08 3.54
CA ALA A 126 15.13 1.16 2.80
C ALA A 126 14.39 2.47 3.08
N LYS A 127 14.45 2.98 4.32
CA LYS A 127 13.82 4.23 4.71
C LYS A 127 14.54 5.43 4.08
N GLU A 128 15.86 5.45 4.14
CA GLU A 128 16.68 6.50 3.52
C GLU A 128 16.41 6.58 2.02
N GLU A 129 16.36 5.43 1.33
CA GLU A 129 16.04 5.40 -0.11
C GLU A 129 14.61 5.85 -0.39
N ALA A 130 13.63 5.42 0.41
CA ALA A 130 12.25 5.87 0.25
C ALA A 130 12.13 7.39 0.40
N ASP A 131 12.85 7.99 1.37
CA ASP A 131 12.87 9.43 1.58
C ASP A 131 13.52 10.19 0.43
N ARG A 132 14.62 9.66 -0.14
CA ARG A 132 15.25 10.24 -1.34
C ARG A 132 14.32 10.25 -2.56
N GLU A 133 13.46 9.25 -2.66
CA GLU A 133 12.55 9.03 -3.79
C GLU A 133 11.15 9.62 -3.58
N ASP A 134 10.95 10.41 -2.51
CA ASP A 134 9.66 10.99 -2.11
C ASP A 134 8.54 9.93 -1.96
N ILE A 135 8.89 8.78 -1.38
CA ILE A 135 7.98 7.66 -1.12
C ILE A 135 7.68 7.59 0.38
N ILE A 136 6.40 7.66 0.74
CA ILE A 136 5.98 7.47 2.13
C ILE A 136 5.91 5.97 2.44
N LEU A 137 6.51 5.56 3.55
CA LEU A 137 6.35 4.21 4.08
C LEU A 137 5.26 4.17 5.15
N TRP A 138 4.31 3.25 5.00
CA TRP A 138 3.30 2.96 6.01
C TRP A 138 3.56 1.58 6.61
N ASP A 139 3.56 1.53 7.95
CA ASP A 139 3.65 0.26 8.66
C ASP A 139 2.26 -0.39 8.75
N PHE A 140 2.13 -1.58 8.18
CA PHE A 140 0.88 -2.33 8.18
C PHE A 140 0.40 -2.65 9.61
N ARG A 141 1.32 -2.78 10.57
CA ARG A 141 0.98 -3.03 11.98
C ARG A 141 0.26 -1.84 12.60
N ASP A 142 0.68 -0.63 12.25
CA ASP A 142 0.05 0.60 12.75
C ASP A 142 -1.30 0.83 12.08
N ILE A 143 -1.47 0.41 10.82
CA ILE A 143 -2.78 0.39 10.15
C ILE A 143 -3.76 -0.52 10.93
N LEU A 144 -3.36 -1.76 11.25
CA LEU A 144 -4.19 -2.69 12.00
C LEU A 144 -4.59 -2.14 13.38
N LYS A 145 -3.64 -1.54 14.12
CA LYS A 145 -3.91 -0.91 15.42
C LYS A 145 -4.93 0.22 15.28
N LYS A 146 -4.76 1.12 14.31
CA LYS A 146 -5.69 2.24 14.09
C LYS A 146 -7.08 1.77 13.68
N ILE A 147 -7.19 0.70 12.90
CA ILE A 147 -8.49 0.09 12.61
C ILE A 147 -9.11 -0.43 13.91
N ALA A 148 -8.38 -1.24 14.68
CA ALA A 148 -8.87 -1.81 15.93
C ALA A 148 -9.33 -0.73 16.93
N GLU A 149 -8.56 0.34 17.09
CA GLU A 149 -8.91 1.53 17.88
C GLU A 149 -10.19 2.19 17.37
N SER A 150 -10.34 2.33 16.05
CA SER A 150 -11.54 2.92 15.45
C SER A 150 -12.81 2.07 15.64
N CYS A 151 -12.65 0.77 15.89
CA CYS A 151 -13.73 -0.16 16.24
C CYS A 151 -14.07 -0.11 17.74
N HIS A 152 -13.13 0.31 18.59
CA HIS A 152 -13.32 0.38 20.04
C HIS A 152 -14.41 1.41 20.39
N GLY A 153 -15.37 1.02 21.24
CA GLY A 153 -16.48 1.88 21.64
C GLY A 153 -17.59 2.09 20.59
N LYS A 154 -17.44 1.63 19.35
CA LYS A 154 -18.51 1.68 18.35
C LYS A 154 -19.46 0.48 18.50
N LYS A 155 -20.72 0.78 18.83
CA LYS A 155 -21.82 -0.20 18.86
C LYS A 155 -22.41 -0.47 17.46
N THR A 156 -22.14 0.42 16.51
CA THR A 156 -22.57 0.28 15.12
C THR A 156 -21.78 -0.81 14.40
N TYR A 157 -22.52 -1.60 13.61
CA TYR A 157 -21.95 -2.62 12.75
C TYR A 157 -21.33 -1.98 11.51
N PHE A 158 -20.08 -2.33 11.22
CA PHE A 158 -19.53 -2.08 9.89
C PHE A 158 -20.17 -3.03 8.89
N THR A 159 -20.64 -2.50 7.77
CA THR A 159 -21.13 -3.29 6.63
C THR A 159 -19.99 -3.83 5.76
N ASP A 160 -18.79 -3.26 5.90
CA ASP A 160 -17.57 -3.78 5.29
C ASP A 160 -17.09 -5.04 6.03
N ASP A 161 -17.00 -6.17 5.31
CA ASP A 161 -16.67 -7.47 5.90
C ASP A 161 -15.26 -7.51 6.50
N THR A 162 -14.31 -6.76 5.93
CA THR A 162 -12.94 -6.68 6.44
C THR A 162 -12.93 -6.02 7.82
N LEU A 163 -13.58 -4.86 7.95
CA LEU A 163 -13.71 -4.18 9.23
C LEU A 163 -14.56 -4.95 10.22
N ARG A 164 -15.66 -5.58 9.77
CA ARG A 164 -16.49 -6.41 10.62
C ARG A 164 -15.70 -7.58 11.20
N THR A 165 -14.86 -8.22 10.40
CA THR A 165 -13.98 -9.31 10.86
C THR A 165 -13.01 -8.82 11.93
N ILE A 166 -12.37 -7.66 11.71
CA ILE A 166 -11.45 -7.06 12.70
C ILE A 166 -12.22 -6.66 13.98
N GLN A 167 -13.41 -6.06 13.85
CA GLN A 167 -14.26 -5.68 14.99
C GLN A 167 -14.67 -6.91 15.81
N LEU A 168 -15.03 -8.01 15.17
CA LEU A 168 -15.35 -9.27 15.84
C LEU A 168 -14.13 -9.84 16.57
N PHE A 169 -12.94 -9.80 15.94
CA PHE A 169 -11.70 -10.24 16.57
C PHE A 169 -11.36 -9.40 17.81
N VAL A 170 -11.49 -8.08 17.73
CA VAL A 170 -11.28 -7.17 18.87
C VAL A 170 -12.27 -7.41 20.01
N ARG A 171 -13.51 -7.83 19.71
CA ARG A 171 -14.51 -8.16 20.74
C ARG A 171 -14.29 -9.52 21.40
N ALA A 172 -13.56 -10.43 20.75
CA ALA A 172 -13.31 -11.77 21.25
C ALA A 172 -12.11 -11.84 22.23
N GLY A 173 -11.24 -10.83 22.21
CA GLY A 173 -10.16 -10.64 23.18
C GLY A 173 -10.55 -9.69 24.30
#